data_AF-A0A5M9N5B5-F1
#
_entry.id   AF-A0A5M9N5B5-F1
#
_cell.length_a   1.000
_cell.length_b   1.000
_cell.length_c   1.000
_cell.angle_alpha   90.00
_cell.angle_beta   90.00
_cell.angle_gamma   90.00
#
_symmetry.space_group_name_H-M   'P 1'
#
loop_
_entity.id
_entity.type
_entity.pdbx_description
1 polymer ?
#
loop_
_entity_poly.entity_id
_entity_poly.type
_entity_poly.pdbx_seq_one_letter_code
_entity_poly.pdbx_strand_id
1 'polypeptide(L)'
;MKSKKLMSIVVAAAVCVSFLGTAKFAGNNVAKANTQTTQTVQASNSSNVIRLGGTDRYDTSVKISQYGWRQADTVFIAGAEHDADFADAIAGTPLAHSYDAPILLTRAAALPDNISEEITRLSPKNVYILGGTGVVSSNIENGLKAKGYTVTRIAGKDRYETAIEIAKQLWAKYPSSNTGAILTTGQQFQYALSIAASADAPILFSDGNTINSKVANLIASNKNIRSIEVVGGDKVVHLGDYYKNNPSLFLIDNYNSVSELEKGTKLENVHGIAVASDTIFPDALSGSALAAKLGYVLVLSNGTDFSYTIEPLENVLSSAIFLGGTGVISDGLPGKISAIFNKDIPSNPDGLKDSDEVPFTDENLKKDVEKALGKTNVTLADAKKVLNLTLNDNNDLIDLKYFPNLMVLTMNGGSISNVDYMTNLHNLEYLHLNNCKYDLDSLKSLKNTTVIADGQIISRTN
;
A
#
# COMPACT_ATOMS: atom_id res chain seq x y z
N MET A 1 -45.19 37.24 16.08
CA MET A 1 -45.59 36.09 16.92
C MET A 1 -45.34 34.81 16.14
N LYS A 2 -44.43 33.94 16.64
CA LYS A 2 -44.28 32.47 16.43
C LYS A 2 -44.26 31.94 14.98
N SER A 3 -43.46 30.96 14.55
CA SER A 3 -42.33 30.20 15.09
C SER A 3 -41.78 29.33 13.93
N LYS A 4 -40.49 29.05 13.96
CA LYS A 4 -39.73 28.08 13.13
C LYS A 4 -40.37 26.68 13.11
N LYS A 5 -40.18 25.94 12.01
CA LYS A 5 -39.47 24.63 11.97
C LYS A 5 -39.54 24.00 10.55
N LEU A 6 -38.38 23.95 9.90
CA LEU A 6 -38.06 22.92 8.89
C LEU A 6 -37.81 21.61 9.67
N MET A 7 -38.40 20.50 9.23
CA MET A 7 -38.07 19.16 9.72
C MET A 7 -37.93 18.22 8.53
N SER A 8 -36.88 17.41 8.62
CA SER A 8 -36.26 16.57 7.61
C SER A 8 -37.17 15.42 7.12
N ILE A 9 -37.05 15.11 5.84
CA ILE A 9 -37.63 13.92 5.20
C ILE A 9 -36.62 12.77 5.35
N VAL A 10 -37.04 11.69 6.00
CA VAL A 10 -36.35 10.38 6.00
C VAL A 10 -36.93 9.58 4.82
N VAL A 11 -36.08 9.19 3.86
CA VAL A 11 -36.44 8.21 2.82
C VAL A 11 -35.83 6.87 3.21
N ALA A 12 -36.70 5.93 3.59
CA ALA A 12 -36.36 4.52 3.76
C ALA A 12 -36.37 3.82 2.39
N ALA A 13 -35.24 3.20 2.01
CA ALA A 13 -35.17 2.32 0.84
C ALA A 13 -35.49 0.89 1.26
N ALA A 14 -36.72 0.44 1.01
CA ALA A 14 -37.11 -0.97 1.06
C ALA A 14 -36.89 -1.59 -0.33
N VAL A 15 -36.02 -2.59 -0.44
CA VAL A 15 -35.90 -3.39 -1.66
C VAL A 15 -36.92 -4.53 -1.60
N CYS A 16 -37.96 -4.40 -2.41
CA CYS A 16 -38.86 -5.49 -2.79
C CYS A 16 -38.11 -6.52 -3.62
N VAL A 17 -38.16 -7.79 -3.22
CA VAL A 17 -37.90 -8.93 -4.12
C VAL A 17 -39.26 -9.54 -4.45
N SER A 18 -39.72 -9.35 -5.68
CA SER A 18 -40.84 -10.09 -6.26
C SER A 18 -40.28 -11.12 -7.23
N PHE A 19 -40.58 -12.40 -7.00
CA PHE A 19 -40.79 -13.35 -8.09
C PHE A 19 -41.79 -14.42 -7.65
N LEU A 20 -42.92 -14.44 -8.37
CA LEU A 20 -43.97 -15.45 -8.33
C LEU A 20 -43.50 -16.72 -9.05
N GLY A 21 -43.92 -17.89 -8.58
CA GLY A 21 -43.81 -19.12 -9.36
C GLY A 21 -43.99 -20.39 -8.55
N THR A 22 -45.24 -20.76 -8.25
CA THR A 22 -45.60 -22.06 -7.70
C THR A 22 -45.43 -23.16 -8.75
N ALA A 23 -44.61 -24.17 -8.46
CA ALA A 23 -44.70 -25.48 -9.10
C ALA A 23 -44.40 -26.58 -8.07
N LYS A 24 -45.43 -27.34 -7.72
CA LYS A 24 -45.31 -28.64 -7.04
C LYS A 24 -44.76 -29.65 -8.04
N PHE A 25 -43.66 -30.32 -7.70
CA PHE A 25 -43.37 -31.67 -8.18
C PHE A 25 -42.86 -32.51 -7.01
N ALA A 26 -43.59 -33.58 -6.73
CA ALA A 26 -43.23 -34.60 -5.76
C ALA A 26 -42.23 -35.58 -6.39
N GLY A 27 -41.23 -35.98 -5.61
CA GLY A 27 -40.26 -37.00 -6.01
C GLY A 27 -39.25 -37.24 -4.91
N ASN A 28 -39.55 -38.19 -4.04
CA ASN A 28 -38.64 -38.74 -3.03
C ASN A 28 -37.28 -39.06 -3.63
N ASN A 29 -36.21 -38.55 -3.01
CA ASN A 29 -34.99 -39.31 -2.71
C ASN A 29 -34.17 -38.57 -1.65
N VAL A 30 -34.18 -39.12 -0.44
CA VAL A 30 -33.37 -38.69 0.69
C VAL A 30 -31.91 -39.02 0.39
N ALA A 31 -31.13 -38.04 -0.04
CA ALA A 31 -29.69 -38.07 0.08
C ALA A 31 -29.31 -37.30 1.34
N LYS A 32 -28.71 -38.00 2.31
CA LYS A 32 -28.18 -37.44 3.56
C LYS A 32 -27.33 -36.22 3.24
N ALA A 33 -27.73 -35.05 3.73
CA ALA A 33 -26.90 -33.85 3.71
C ALA A 33 -25.62 -34.15 4.49
N ASN A 34 -24.50 -34.21 3.76
CA ASN A 34 -23.18 -34.18 4.35
C ASN A 34 -23.03 -32.78 4.97
N THR A 35 -22.83 -32.72 6.29
CA THR A 35 -22.60 -31.48 7.03
C THR A 35 -21.34 -30.82 6.49
N GLN A 36 -21.49 -29.93 5.51
CA GLN A 36 -20.43 -29.01 5.14
C GLN A 36 -20.23 -28.09 6.33
N THR A 37 -19.12 -28.33 7.03
CA THR A 37 -18.53 -27.42 8.00
C THR A 37 -18.43 -26.06 7.33
N THR A 38 -19.33 -25.14 7.68
CA THR A 38 -19.26 -23.74 7.29
C THR A 38 -18.02 -23.17 7.95
N GLN A 39 -16.86 -23.28 7.30
CA GLN A 39 -15.73 -22.42 7.61
C GLN A 39 -16.14 -21.02 7.15
N THR A 40 -16.70 -20.25 8.09
CA THR A 40 -16.78 -18.81 7.96
C THR A 40 -15.35 -18.28 7.93
N VAL A 41 -14.78 -18.17 6.74
CA VAL A 41 -13.62 -17.30 6.52
C VAL A 41 -14.14 -15.89 6.76
N GLN A 42 -13.90 -15.37 7.96
CA GLN A 42 -14.08 -13.97 8.23
C GLN A 42 -13.08 -13.23 7.35
N ALA A 43 -13.56 -12.63 6.27
CA ALA A 43 -12.82 -11.63 5.54
C ALA A 43 -12.58 -10.46 6.48
N SER A 44 -11.37 -10.39 7.03
CA SER A 44 -10.86 -9.22 7.73
C SER A 44 -10.64 -8.12 6.70
N ASN A 45 -11.72 -7.46 6.28
CA ASN A 45 -11.60 -6.16 5.61
C ASN A 45 -11.26 -5.13 6.68
N SER A 46 -10.00 -5.05 7.09
CA SER A 46 -9.48 -3.78 7.58
C SER A 46 -9.46 -2.86 6.35
N SER A 47 -10.14 -1.72 6.41
CA SER A 47 -10.30 -0.77 5.28
C SER A 47 -8.98 -0.26 4.69
N ASN A 48 -7.87 -0.60 5.34
CA ASN A 48 -6.53 -0.12 5.10
C ASN A 48 -5.58 -1.22 4.59
N VAL A 49 -6.04 -2.48 4.49
CA VAL A 49 -5.26 -3.56 3.88
C VAL A 49 -6.00 -4.12 2.67
N ILE A 50 -5.37 -4.04 1.51
CA ILE A 50 -5.94 -4.48 0.24
C ILE A 50 -5.05 -5.56 -0.35
N ARG A 51 -5.65 -6.59 -0.96
CA ARG A 51 -4.93 -7.57 -1.78
C ARG A 51 -5.27 -7.39 -3.24
N LEU A 52 -4.25 -7.25 -4.07
CA LEU A 52 -4.33 -7.23 -5.52
C LEU A 52 -3.60 -8.49 -6.04
N GLY A 53 -4.34 -9.59 -6.12
CA GLY A 53 -3.81 -10.90 -6.54
C GLY A 53 -4.72 -11.57 -7.56
N GLY A 54 -4.14 -11.99 -8.69
CA GLY A 54 -4.81 -12.69 -9.77
C GLY A 54 -4.70 -14.21 -9.70
N THR A 55 -5.30 -14.89 -10.68
CA THR A 55 -5.09 -16.34 -10.89
C THR A 55 -3.68 -16.66 -11.40
N ASP A 56 -3.04 -15.70 -12.06
CA ASP A 56 -1.64 -15.75 -12.49
C ASP A 56 -1.03 -14.33 -12.49
N ARG A 57 0.26 -14.24 -12.84
CA ARG A 57 1.00 -12.96 -12.91
C ARG A 57 0.40 -11.94 -13.88
N TYR A 58 -0.27 -12.40 -14.93
CA TYR A 58 -0.89 -11.52 -15.92
C TYR A 58 -2.18 -10.92 -15.35
N ASP A 59 -3.04 -11.76 -14.75
CA ASP A 59 -4.24 -11.32 -14.05
C ASP A 59 -3.91 -10.41 -12.84
N THR A 60 -2.84 -10.69 -12.08
CA THR A 60 -2.37 -9.78 -11.03
C THR A 60 -2.03 -8.41 -11.61
N SER A 61 -1.30 -8.33 -12.74
CA SER A 61 -0.95 -7.06 -13.37
C SER A 61 -2.18 -6.27 -13.85
N VAL A 62 -3.24 -6.96 -14.30
CA VAL A 62 -4.54 -6.34 -14.63
C VAL A 62 -5.20 -5.74 -13.39
N LYS A 63 -5.26 -6.48 -12.27
CA LYS A 63 -5.86 -5.98 -11.01
C LYS A 63 -5.10 -4.77 -10.45
N ILE A 64 -3.77 -4.78 -10.53
CA ILE A 64 -2.92 -3.65 -10.16
C ILE A 64 -3.22 -2.43 -11.02
N SER A 65 -3.35 -2.62 -12.33
CA SER A 65 -3.72 -1.56 -13.26
C SER A 65 -5.11 -0.98 -12.98
N GLN A 66 -6.11 -1.84 -12.74
CA GLN A 66 -7.48 -1.42 -12.42
C GLN A 66 -7.58 -0.63 -11.12
N TYR A 67 -6.74 -0.97 -10.13
CA TYR A 67 -6.68 -0.25 -8.87
C TYR A 67 -6.02 1.13 -9.02
N GLY A 68 -4.88 1.22 -9.70
CA GLY A 68 -4.12 2.46 -9.83
C GLY A 68 -4.66 3.43 -10.87
N TRP A 69 -5.26 2.94 -11.95
CA TRP A 69 -5.53 3.74 -13.15
C TRP A 69 -6.94 3.50 -13.70
N ARG A 70 -7.78 4.54 -13.65
CA ARG A 70 -9.05 4.53 -14.40
C ARG A 70 -8.83 4.59 -15.91
N GLN A 71 -7.81 5.33 -16.32
CA GLN A 71 -7.32 5.54 -17.70
C GLN A 71 -5.83 5.86 -17.62
N ALA A 72 -5.08 5.65 -18.71
CA ALA A 72 -3.67 6.05 -18.79
C ALA A 72 -3.32 6.44 -20.23
N ASP A 73 -2.65 7.58 -20.44
CA ASP A 73 -2.20 8.01 -21.78
C ASP A 73 -1.09 7.11 -22.35
N THR A 74 -0.38 6.41 -21.46
CA THR A 74 0.74 5.52 -21.77
C THR A 74 0.58 4.21 -21.01
N VAL A 75 0.97 3.09 -21.63
CA VAL A 75 1.08 1.78 -20.98
C VAL A 75 2.46 1.17 -21.25
N PHE A 76 3.05 0.54 -20.25
CA PHE A 76 4.27 -0.23 -20.40
C PHE A 76 3.96 -1.73 -20.46
N ILE A 77 4.58 -2.44 -21.39
CA ILE A 77 4.49 -3.89 -21.55
C ILE A 77 5.86 -4.49 -21.31
N ALA A 78 5.94 -5.45 -20.40
CA ALA A 78 7.17 -6.19 -20.12
C ALA A 78 6.91 -7.70 -20.14
N GLY A 79 7.92 -8.46 -20.56
CA GLY A 79 7.86 -9.92 -20.45
C GLY A 79 8.04 -10.37 -19.01
N ALA A 80 7.30 -11.40 -18.63
CA ALA A 80 7.47 -12.06 -17.34
C ALA A 80 7.17 -13.55 -17.46
N GLU A 81 7.52 -14.18 -18.59
CA GLU A 81 7.26 -15.62 -18.77
C GLU A 81 8.30 -16.46 -18.03
N HIS A 82 9.59 -16.07 -18.08
CA HIS A 82 10.66 -16.78 -17.40
C HIS A 82 11.27 -15.96 -16.26
N ASP A 83 11.84 -16.65 -15.26
CA ASP A 83 12.36 -16.01 -14.05
C ASP A 83 13.65 -15.19 -14.28
N ALA A 84 14.19 -15.21 -15.51
CA ALA A 84 15.33 -14.40 -15.93
C ALA A 84 14.91 -13.08 -16.62
N ASP A 85 13.62 -12.88 -16.91
CA ASP A 85 13.13 -11.81 -17.80
C ASP A 85 12.70 -10.52 -17.05
N PHE A 86 12.98 -10.45 -15.75
CA PHE A 86 12.41 -9.40 -14.88
C PHE A 86 13.16 -8.07 -14.93
N ALA A 87 14.43 -8.08 -15.32
CA ALA A 87 15.31 -6.92 -15.28
C ALA A 87 14.73 -5.72 -16.05
N ASP A 88 14.17 -5.97 -17.23
CA ASP A 88 13.63 -4.94 -18.11
C ASP A 88 12.41 -4.24 -17.48
N ALA A 89 11.54 -5.01 -16.82
CA ALA A 89 10.38 -4.47 -16.09
C ALA A 89 10.81 -3.64 -14.88
N ILE A 90 11.77 -4.15 -14.08
CA ILE A 90 12.25 -3.45 -12.88
C ILE A 90 12.87 -2.11 -13.26
N ALA A 91 13.80 -2.11 -14.22
CA ALA A 91 14.43 -0.88 -14.73
C ALA A 91 13.42 0.09 -15.36
N GLY A 92 12.30 -0.43 -15.88
CA GLY A 92 11.20 0.36 -16.41
C GLY A 92 10.36 1.10 -15.36
N THR A 93 10.41 0.71 -14.09
CA THR A 93 9.55 1.29 -13.03
C THR A 93 9.65 2.81 -12.93
N PRO A 94 10.85 3.43 -12.83
CA PRO A 94 10.95 4.88 -12.71
C PRO A 94 10.43 5.61 -13.96
N LEU A 95 10.62 5.01 -15.14
CA LEU A 95 10.10 5.54 -16.39
C LEU A 95 8.57 5.44 -16.43
N ALA A 96 7.99 4.30 -16.06
CA ALA A 96 6.54 4.12 -15.97
C ALA A 96 5.90 5.10 -14.98
N HIS A 97 6.50 5.25 -13.80
CA HIS A 97 6.09 6.24 -12.81
C HIS A 97 6.12 7.67 -13.37
N SER A 98 7.16 8.03 -14.15
CA SER A 98 7.24 9.36 -14.77
C SER A 98 6.14 9.66 -15.79
N TYR A 99 5.50 8.63 -16.34
CA TYR A 99 4.35 8.76 -17.24
C TYR A 99 3.01 8.57 -16.54
N ASP A 100 3.01 8.39 -15.21
CA ASP A 100 1.84 7.92 -14.45
C ASP A 100 1.15 6.73 -15.14
N ALA A 101 1.95 5.70 -15.48
CA ALA A 101 1.53 4.60 -16.33
C ALA A 101 1.68 3.24 -15.63
N PRO A 102 0.74 2.28 -15.86
CA PRO A 102 0.90 0.91 -15.38
C PRO A 102 1.94 0.13 -16.20
N ILE A 103 2.53 -0.87 -15.56
CA ILE A 103 3.29 -1.94 -16.22
C ILE A 103 2.40 -3.19 -16.27
N LEU A 104 2.01 -3.60 -17.48
CA LEU A 104 1.29 -4.85 -17.73
C LEU A 104 2.28 -5.92 -18.19
N LEU A 105 2.03 -7.16 -17.78
CA LEU A 105 2.91 -8.29 -18.08
C LEU A 105 2.39 -9.08 -19.28
N THR A 106 3.30 -9.66 -20.06
CA THR A 106 2.94 -10.51 -21.21
C THR A 106 3.74 -11.80 -21.25
N ARG A 107 3.22 -12.80 -21.98
CA ARG A 107 4.02 -13.93 -22.47
C ARG A 107 4.91 -13.44 -23.61
N ALA A 108 6.00 -14.17 -23.89
CA ALA A 108 6.98 -13.78 -24.89
C ALA A 108 6.38 -13.82 -26.30
N ALA A 109 5.63 -14.87 -26.63
CA ALA A 109 5.12 -15.09 -27.98
C ALA A 109 3.74 -14.46 -28.25
N ALA A 110 2.89 -14.31 -27.22
CA ALA A 110 1.51 -13.90 -27.39
C ALA A 110 1.03 -12.99 -26.25
N LEU A 111 0.32 -11.92 -26.61
CA LEU A 111 -0.33 -11.04 -25.65
C LEU A 111 -1.56 -11.75 -25.07
N PRO A 112 -1.67 -11.96 -23.75
CA PRO A 112 -2.86 -12.56 -23.16
C PRO A 112 -4.12 -11.71 -23.42
N ASP A 113 -5.28 -12.35 -23.59
CA ASP A 113 -6.52 -11.64 -23.91
C ASP A 113 -6.91 -10.63 -22.84
N ASN A 114 -6.81 -10.99 -21.55
CA ASN A 114 -7.08 -10.09 -20.44
C ASN A 114 -6.15 -8.85 -20.44
N ILE A 115 -4.91 -9.00 -20.89
CA ILE A 115 -3.97 -7.87 -21.03
C ILE A 115 -4.40 -6.99 -22.21
N SER A 116 -4.81 -7.58 -23.33
CA SER A 116 -5.35 -6.81 -24.47
C SER A 116 -6.63 -6.04 -24.10
N GLU A 117 -7.51 -6.65 -23.32
CA GLU A 117 -8.73 -6.01 -22.81
C GLU A 117 -8.37 -4.86 -21.86
N GLU A 118 -7.40 -5.06 -20.99
CA GLU A 118 -6.94 -4.04 -20.05
C GLU A 118 -6.30 -2.84 -20.76
N ILE A 119 -5.47 -3.08 -21.79
CA ILE A 119 -4.96 -2.00 -22.66
C ILE A 119 -6.12 -1.23 -23.30
N THR A 120 -7.16 -1.93 -23.75
CA THR A 120 -8.34 -1.28 -24.34
C THR A 120 -9.09 -0.43 -23.31
N ARG A 121 -9.28 -0.94 -22.09
CA ARG A 121 -9.91 -0.24 -20.97
C ARG A 121 -9.16 1.05 -20.60
N LEU A 122 -7.83 0.99 -20.55
CA LEU A 122 -6.97 2.14 -20.25
C LEU A 122 -6.99 3.19 -21.36
N SER A 123 -7.27 2.76 -22.61
CA SER A 123 -7.34 3.59 -23.81
C SER A 123 -6.09 4.47 -24.03
N PRO A 124 -4.86 3.91 -24.03
CA PRO A 124 -3.65 4.68 -24.16
C PRO A 124 -3.42 5.17 -25.59
N LYS A 125 -2.67 6.27 -25.71
CA LYS A 125 -2.10 6.73 -26.99
C LYS A 125 -0.78 6.04 -27.30
N ASN A 126 0.02 5.82 -26.27
CA ASN A 126 1.38 5.29 -26.38
C ASN A 126 1.50 3.95 -25.66
N VAL A 127 2.20 3.01 -26.28
CA VAL A 127 2.58 1.74 -25.65
C VAL A 127 4.09 1.59 -25.73
N TYR A 128 4.75 1.45 -24.58
CA TYR A 128 6.17 1.16 -24.51
C TYR A 128 6.38 -0.32 -24.26
N ILE A 129 7.18 -0.98 -25.09
CA ILE A 129 7.61 -2.36 -24.86
C ILE A 129 9.01 -2.30 -24.25
N LEU A 130 9.15 -2.88 -23.06
CA LEU A 130 10.42 -3.04 -22.35
C LEU A 130 11.01 -4.40 -22.71
N GLY A 131 12.21 -4.37 -23.28
CA GLY A 131 12.96 -5.57 -23.64
C GLY A 131 12.94 -5.94 -25.11
N GLY A 132 13.90 -6.79 -25.46
CA GLY A 132 14.14 -7.25 -26.83
C GLY A 132 13.05 -8.21 -27.34
N THR A 133 13.15 -8.60 -28.61
CA THR A 133 12.18 -9.48 -29.26
C THR A 133 12.19 -10.91 -28.73
N GLY A 134 13.25 -11.32 -28.02
CA GLY A 134 13.32 -12.62 -27.35
C GLY A 134 12.44 -12.71 -26.10
N VAL A 135 12.13 -11.57 -25.46
CA VAL A 135 11.34 -11.49 -24.23
C VAL A 135 9.92 -10.98 -24.52
N VAL A 136 9.76 -10.11 -25.53
CA VAL A 136 8.45 -9.69 -26.06
C VAL A 136 8.52 -9.68 -27.58
N SER A 137 7.92 -10.66 -28.24
CA SER A 137 8.05 -10.85 -29.69
C SER A 137 7.59 -9.65 -30.52
N SER A 138 8.10 -9.56 -31.75
CA SER A 138 7.63 -8.58 -32.73
C SER A 138 6.16 -8.78 -33.13
N ASN A 139 5.60 -9.98 -32.93
CA ASN A 139 4.20 -10.25 -33.20
C ASN A 139 3.29 -9.44 -32.26
N ILE A 140 3.63 -9.36 -30.98
CA ILE A 140 2.91 -8.54 -29.99
C ILE A 140 2.99 -7.05 -30.40
N GLU A 141 4.19 -6.58 -30.73
CA GLU A 141 4.40 -5.20 -31.20
C GLU A 141 3.57 -4.86 -32.44
N ASN A 142 3.61 -5.72 -33.46
CA ASN A 142 2.85 -5.53 -34.69
C ASN A 142 1.34 -5.59 -34.45
N GLY A 143 0.88 -6.49 -33.56
CA GLY A 143 -0.52 -6.57 -33.16
C GLY A 143 -1.01 -5.31 -32.47
N LEU A 144 -0.21 -4.71 -31.59
CA LEU A 144 -0.52 -3.43 -30.94
C LEU A 144 -0.53 -2.27 -31.95
N LYS A 145 0.45 -2.21 -32.87
CA LYS A 145 0.47 -1.21 -33.96
C LYS A 145 -0.75 -1.32 -34.87
N ALA A 146 -1.16 -2.54 -35.22
CA ALA A 146 -2.35 -2.80 -36.04
C ALA A 146 -3.66 -2.36 -35.36
N LYS A 147 -3.69 -2.32 -34.02
CA LYS A 147 -4.80 -1.74 -33.24
C LYS A 147 -4.77 -0.21 -33.15
N GLY A 148 -3.79 0.44 -33.75
CA GLY A 148 -3.69 1.91 -33.85
C GLY A 148 -2.90 2.59 -32.74
N TYR A 149 -2.22 1.83 -31.87
CA TYR A 149 -1.38 2.40 -30.81
C TYR A 149 -0.04 2.89 -31.36
N THR A 150 0.51 3.97 -30.78
CA THR A 150 1.89 4.38 -31.02
C THR A 150 2.81 3.49 -30.17
N VAL A 151 3.47 2.53 -30.80
CA VAL A 151 4.29 1.54 -30.08
C VAL A 151 5.78 1.87 -30.21
N THR A 152 6.45 2.03 -29.07
CA THR A 152 7.91 2.24 -28.97
C THR A 152 8.54 1.10 -28.18
N ARG A 153 9.53 0.42 -28.77
CA ARG A 153 10.32 -0.58 -28.04
C ARG A 153 11.59 0.06 -27.47
N ILE A 154 11.84 -0.19 -26.19
CA ILE A 154 13.06 0.20 -25.49
C ILE A 154 13.80 -1.09 -25.14
N ALA A 155 14.91 -1.36 -25.81
CA ALA A 155 15.63 -2.62 -25.69
C ALA A 155 17.11 -2.47 -26.01
N GLY A 156 17.93 -3.23 -25.29
CA GLY A 156 19.33 -3.49 -25.62
C GLY A 156 19.56 -4.95 -25.99
N LYS A 157 20.83 -5.32 -26.19
CA LYS A 157 21.21 -6.72 -26.46
C LYS A 157 21.08 -7.63 -25.24
N ASP A 158 21.13 -7.05 -24.06
CA ASP A 158 21.06 -7.70 -22.76
C ASP A 158 20.36 -6.76 -21.76
N ARG A 159 20.10 -7.26 -20.53
CA ARG A 159 19.45 -6.49 -19.46
C ARG A 159 20.18 -5.20 -19.08
N TYR A 160 21.50 -5.17 -19.24
CA TYR A 160 22.32 -4.01 -18.90
C TYR A 160 22.13 -2.92 -19.96
N GLU A 161 22.17 -3.29 -21.24
CA GLU A 161 21.88 -2.38 -22.34
C GLU A 161 20.42 -1.92 -22.35
N THR A 162 19.45 -2.78 -22.05
CA THR A 162 18.04 -2.34 -21.93
C THR A 162 17.87 -1.29 -20.83
N ALA A 163 18.47 -1.50 -19.65
CA ALA A 163 18.45 -0.52 -18.57
C ALA A 163 19.11 0.82 -18.98
N ILE A 164 20.20 0.78 -19.75
CA ILE A 164 20.84 1.98 -20.33
C ILE A 164 19.87 2.72 -21.26
N GLU A 165 19.15 2.02 -22.14
CA GLU A 165 18.19 2.64 -23.05
C GLU A 165 16.98 3.23 -22.31
N ILE A 166 16.51 2.56 -21.25
CA ILE A 166 15.47 3.10 -20.37
C ILE A 166 15.96 4.37 -19.66
N ALA A 167 17.20 4.36 -19.14
CA ALA A 167 17.78 5.52 -18.47
C ALA A 167 17.89 6.74 -19.40
N LYS A 168 18.29 6.53 -20.67
CA LYS A 168 18.29 7.59 -21.67
C LYS A 168 16.91 8.19 -21.91
N GLN A 169 15.85 7.37 -21.94
CA GLN A 169 14.48 7.85 -22.09
C GLN A 169 14.05 8.71 -20.89
N LEU A 170 14.39 8.29 -19.67
CA LEU A 170 14.06 9.04 -18.46
C LEU A 170 14.82 10.38 -18.38
N TRP A 171 16.13 10.37 -18.65
CA TRP A 171 16.93 11.60 -18.68
C TRP A 171 16.52 12.55 -19.81
N ALA A 172 16.14 12.04 -20.98
CA ALA A 172 15.63 12.87 -22.07
C ALA A 172 14.31 13.57 -21.69
N LYS A 173 13.47 12.92 -20.88
CA LYS A 173 12.23 13.51 -20.34
C LYS A 173 12.52 14.59 -19.29
N TYR A 174 13.58 14.41 -18.48
CA TYR A 174 13.95 15.31 -17.38
C TYR A 174 15.42 15.75 -17.43
N PRO A 175 15.84 16.51 -18.47
CA PRO A 175 17.25 16.78 -18.74
C PRO A 175 17.95 17.66 -17.69
N SER A 176 17.18 18.38 -16.87
CA SER A 176 17.72 19.33 -15.87
C SER A 176 17.46 18.94 -14.41
N SER A 177 16.57 17.98 -14.15
CA SER A 177 16.18 17.56 -12.79
C SER A 177 16.60 16.13 -12.44
N ASN A 178 16.92 15.29 -13.42
CA ASN A 178 17.37 13.93 -13.17
C ASN A 178 18.89 13.82 -13.39
N THR A 179 19.64 14.12 -12.33
CA THR A 179 21.11 14.06 -12.30
C THR A 179 21.65 12.82 -11.56
N GLY A 180 20.79 11.84 -11.28
CA GLY A 180 21.15 10.63 -10.54
C GLY A 180 21.14 9.38 -11.41
N ALA A 181 21.72 8.31 -10.89
CA ALA A 181 21.51 6.93 -11.31
C ALA A 181 21.52 6.02 -10.07
N ILE A 182 20.65 5.01 -10.07
CA ILE A 182 20.68 3.93 -9.09
C ILE A 182 21.41 2.76 -9.74
N LEU A 183 22.38 2.19 -9.05
CA LEU A 183 23.17 1.05 -9.51
C LEU A 183 22.99 -0.14 -8.58
N THR A 184 22.67 -1.29 -9.14
CA THR A 184 22.50 -2.53 -8.39
C THR A 184 22.87 -3.75 -9.23
N THR A 185 22.86 -4.94 -8.66
CA THR A 185 23.17 -6.18 -9.38
C THR A 185 22.02 -6.60 -10.30
N GLY A 186 22.36 -6.94 -11.54
CA GLY A 186 21.44 -7.59 -12.48
C GLY A 186 21.26 -9.09 -12.21
N GLN A 187 21.94 -9.66 -11.21
CA GLN A 187 21.89 -11.09 -10.88
C GLN A 187 20.93 -11.43 -9.74
N GLN A 188 20.60 -10.47 -8.87
CA GLN A 188 19.70 -10.66 -7.72
C GLN A 188 18.66 -9.54 -7.70
N PHE A 189 17.45 -9.85 -8.17
CA PHE A 189 16.42 -8.83 -8.41
C PHE A 189 15.83 -8.22 -7.15
N GLN A 190 15.99 -8.85 -5.98
CA GLN A 190 15.52 -8.32 -4.70
C GLN A 190 16.05 -6.91 -4.43
N TYR A 191 17.33 -6.67 -4.74
CA TYR A 191 17.98 -5.37 -4.57
C TYR A 191 17.35 -4.28 -5.43
N ALA A 192 17.09 -4.60 -6.69
CA ALA A 192 16.49 -3.65 -7.61
C ALA A 192 15.01 -3.39 -7.27
N LEU A 193 14.28 -4.43 -6.85
CA LEU A 193 12.89 -4.31 -6.45
C LEU A 193 12.70 -3.52 -5.16
N SER A 194 13.60 -3.65 -4.18
CA SER A 194 13.48 -2.94 -2.90
C SER A 194 13.53 -1.42 -3.04
N ILE A 195 14.09 -0.90 -4.14
CA ILE A 195 14.16 0.53 -4.43
C ILE A 195 13.25 0.95 -5.60
N ALA A 196 12.72 0.01 -6.39
CA ALA A 196 12.04 0.31 -7.64
C ALA A 196 10.87 1.30 -7.50
N ALA A 197 10.10 1.18 -6.42
CA ALA A 197 8.95 2.04 -6.15
C ALA A 197 9.33 3.46 -5.71
N SER A 198 10.46 3.61 -5.00
CA SER A 198 10.93 4.90 -4.47
C SER A 198 12.03 5.53 -5.33
N ALA A 199 12.39 4.91 -6.45
CA ALA A 199 13.45 5.35 -7.32
C ALA A 199 13.10 6.67 -8.03
N ASP A 200 13.84 7.72 -7.70
CA ASP A 200 13.78 9.05 -8.33
C ASP A 200 14.74 9.19 -9.53
N ALA A 201 15.62 8.21 -9.71
CA ALA A 201 16.61 8.11 -10.77
C ALA A 201 16.46 6.79 -11.57
N PRO A 202 17.03 6.68 -12.78
CA PRO A 202 17.03 5.42 -13.52
C PRO A 202 17.78 4.31 -12.77
N ILE A 203 17.27 3.09 -12.86
CA ILE A 203 17.92 1.90 -12.31
C ILE A 203 18.79 1.26 -13.39
N LEU A 204 20.08 1.13 -13.09
CA LEU A 204 21.11 0.51 -13.92
C LEU A 204 21.61 -0.77 -13.23
N PHE A 205 22.00 -1.74 -14.05
CA PHE A 205 22.47 -3.03 -13.56
C PHE A 205 23.97 -3.23 -13.76
N SER A 206 24.64 -3.81 -12.77
CA SER A 206 25.96 -4.40 -12.88
C SER A 206 25.84 -5.89 -13.20
N ASP A 207 26.87 -6.46 -13.85
CA ASP A 207 26.95 -7.89 -14.17
C ASP A 207 27.50 -8.74 -13.02
N GLY A 208 27.51 -8.21 -11.80
CA GLY A 208 27.99 -8.87 -10.59
C GLY A 208 28.64 -7.85 -9.66
N ASN A 209 29.71 -8.27 -8.98
CA ASN A 209 30.42 -7.47 -7.98
C ASN A 209 31.16 -6.25 -8.55
N THR A 210 31.08 -5.92 -9.84
CA THR A 210 31.74 -4.74 -10.42
C THR A 210 30.84 -4.05 -11.44
N ILE A 211 31.00 -2.75 -11.63
CA ILE A 211 30.30 -2.01 -12.70
C ILE A 211 30.77 -2.49 -14.09
N ASN A 212 29.82 -2.82 -14.97
CA ASN A 212 30.17 -3.22 -16.33
C ASN A 212 30.63 -2.00 -17.16
N SER A 213 31.42 -2.24 -18.20
CA SER A 213 32.01 -1.15 -19.01
C SER A 213 30.96 -0.30 -19.72
N LYS A 214 29.81 -0.85 -20.10
CA LYS A 214 28.74 -0.12 -20.80
C LYS A 214 28.09 0.92 -19.89
N VAL A 215 27.76 0.54 -18.66
CA VAL A 215 27.19 1.42 -17.63
C VAL A 215 28.23 2.44 -17.18
N ALA A 216 29.48 2.02 -16.96
CA ALA A 216 30.58 2.91 -16.64
C ALA A 216 30.78 4.00 -17.72
N ASN A 217 30.73 3.62 -19.00
CA ASN A 217 30.84 4.53 -20.14
C ASN A 217 29.64 5.46 -20.26
N LEU A 218 28.41 4.95 -20.05
CA LEU A 218 27.20 5.78 -20.02
C LEU A 218 27.36 6.90 -18.99
N ILE A 219 27.73 6.54 -17.77
CA ILE A 219 27.87 7.50 -16.67
C ILE A 219 28.98 8.50 -16.95
N ALA A 220 30.16 8.04 -17.39
CA ALA A 220 31.29 8.93 -17.69
C ALA A 220 31.02 9.93 -18.82
N SER A 221 30.22 9.51 -19.81
CA SER A 221 29.83 10.33 -20.96
C SER A 221 28.73 11.35 -20.64
N ASN A 222 27.85 11.05 -19.68
CA ASN A 222 26.76 11.93 -19.29
C ASN A 222 27.18 12.89 -18.17
N LYS A 223 27.66 14.09 -18.54
CA LYS A 223 28.12 15.13 -17.60
C LYS A 223 27.03 15.70 -16.69
N ASN A 224 25.76 15.37 -16.92
CA ASN A 224 24.66 15.78 -16.05
C ASN A 224 24.50 14.86 -14.84
N ILE A 225 25.09 13.66 -14.86
CA ILE A 225 25.04 12.75 -13.71
C ILE A 225 26.01 13.26 -12.63
N ARG A 226 25.46 13.51 -11.45
CA ARG A 226 26.15 14.05 -10.26
C ARG A 226 26.15 13.08 -9.10
N SER A 227 25.20 12.14 -9.05
CA SER A 227 25.11 11.14 -7.98
C SER A 227 24.90 9.73 -8.54
N ILE A 228 25.49 8.76 -7.85
CA ILE A 228 25.17 7.33 -8.00
C ILE A 228 24.74 6.81 -6.63
N GLU A 229 23.56 6.22 -6.57
CA GLU A 229 23.13 5.44 -5.42
C GLU A 229 23.41 3.96 -5.67
N VAL A 230 24.25 3.35 -4.84
CA VAL A 230 24.54 1.91 -4.93
C VAL A 230 23.65 1.15 -3.97
N VAL A 231 22.80 0.29 -4.52
CA VAL A 231 21.86 -0.53 -3.75
C VAL A 231 22.45 -1.91 -3.51
N GLY A 232 22.71 -2.21 -2.22
CA GLY A 232 23.36 -3.42 -1.73
C GLY A 232 24.79 -3.21 -1.23
N GLY A 233 25.33 -1.98 -1.36
CA GLY A 233 26.69 -1.61 -0.96
C GLY A 233 27.81 -2.37 -1.71
N ASP A 234 29.03 -2.22 -1.20
CA ASP A 234 30.26 -2.76 -1.82
C ASP A 234 30.29 -4.30 -1.92
N LYS A 235 29.47 -5.00 -1.12
CA LYS A 235 29.30 -6.46 -1.18
C LYS A 235 28.60 -6.93 -2.46
N VAL A 236 27.86 -6.05 -3.12
CA VAL A 236 26.96 -6.37 -4.24
C VAL A 236 27.46 -5.70 -5.52
N VAL A 237 27.92 -4.45 -5.43
CA VAL A 237 28.57 -3.76 -6.53
C VAL A 237 29.81 -3.02 -5.98
N HIS A 238 30.98 -3.57 -6.22
CA HIS A 238 32.26 -2.93 -5.91
C HIS A 238 32.57 -1.85 -6.94
N LEU A 239 32.54 -0.60 -6.51
CA LEU A 239 32.89 0.56 -7.35
C LEU A 239 34.36 0.96 -7.29
N GLY A 240 35.11 0.47 -6.29
CA GLY A 240 36.57 0.57 -6.16
C GLY A 240 37.24 1.76 -6.87
N ASP A 241 37.99 1.46 -7.94
CA ASP A 241 38.77 2.43 -8.70
C ASP A 241 37.93 3.36 -9.61
N TYR A 242 36.69 2.98 -9.94
CA TYR A 242 35.80 3.83 -10.73
C TYR A 242 35.50 5.14 -9.98
N TYR A 243 35.25 5.06 -8.67
CA TYR A 243 35.05 6.25 -7.84
C TYR A 243 36.31 7.12 -7.75
N LYS A 244 37.48 6.51 -7.52
CA LYS A 244 38.76 7.25 -7.43
C LYS A 244 39.03 8.07 -8.69
N ASN A 245 38.62 7.55 -9.85
CA ASN A 245 38.78 8.21 -11.14
C ASN A 245 37.67 9.23 -11.46
N ASN A 246 36.61 9.32 -10.63
CA ASN A 246 35.48 10.22 -10.80
C ASN A 246 35.08 10.89 -9.47
N PRO A 247 35.98 11.68 -8.83
CA PRO A 247 35.74 12.25 -7.50
C PRO A 247 34.62 13.30 -7.44
N SER A 248 34.09 13.73 -8.59
CA SER A 248 32.94 14.64 -8.67
C SER A 248 31.59 13.94 -8.53
N LEU A 249 31.55 12.60 -8.53
CA LEU A 249 30.33 11.82 -8.31
C LEU A 249 30.05 11.68 -6.81
N PHE A 250 28.86 12.06 -6.38
CA PHE A 250 28.38 11.81 -5.03
C PHE A 250 27.86 10.38 -4.91
N LEU A 251 28.47 9.59 -4.03
CA LEU A 251 28.07 8.20 -3.78
C LEU A 251 27.12 8.13 -2.60
N ILE A 252 25.98 7.48 -2.81
CA ILE A 252 25.05 7.11 -1.73
C ILE A 252 25.11 5.59 -1.62
N ASP A 253 25.73 5.09 -0.55
CA ASP A 253 25.69 3.66 -0.24
C ASP A 253 24.36 3.34 0.44
N ASN A 254 23.46 2.72 -0.31
CA ASN A 254 22.21 2.24 0.23
C ASN A 254 22.34 0.73 0.54
N TYR A 255 22.46 0.42 1.82
CA TYR A 255 22.65 -0.92 2.36
C TYR A 255 21.37 -1.76 2.39
N ASN A 256 20.55 -1.68 1.34
CA ASN A 256 19.49 -2.64 1.09
C ASN A 256 20.12 -3.98 0.65
N SER A 257 20.89 -4.63 1.54
CA SER A 257 21.37 -6.00 1.33
C SER A 257 20.29 -6.99 1.69
N VAL A 258 20.11 -8.08 0.93
CA VAL A 258 19.07 -9.08 1.21
C VAL A 258 19.13 -9.59 2.66
N SER A 259 20.30 -9.51 3.32
CA SER A 259 20.53 -9.82 4.74
C SER A 259 20.53 -8.62 5.72
N GLU A 260 20.63 -7.36 5.29
CA GLU A 260 20.46 -6.16 6.15
C GLU A 260 19.04 -5.58 6.05
N LEU A 261 18.33 -5.87 4.96
CA LEU A 261 16.88 -5.86 4.86
C LEU A 261 16.25 -6.72 5.98
N GLU A 262 16.89 -7.82 6.37
CA GLU A 262 16.48 -8.67 7.50
C GLU A 262 16.67 -8.03 8.90
N LYS A 263 17.37 -6.89 9.05
CA LYS A 263 17.79 -6.41 10.38
C LYS A 263 17.58 -4.93 10.71
N GLY A 264 16.75 -4.20 9.98
CA GLY A 264 16.23 -2.92 10.48
C GLY A 264 16.12 -1.79 9.46
N THR A 265 15.51 -2.06 8.29
CA THR A 265 14.99 -0.95 7.48
C THR A 265 13.88 -0.27 8.27
N LYS A 266 14.21 0.84 8.93
CA LYS A 266 13.20 1.73 9.53
C LYS A 266 12.49 2.44 8.39
N LEU A 267 11.20 2.15 8.23
CA LEU A 267 10.33 2.87 7.31
C LEU A 267 9.95 4.21 7.95
N GLU A 268 10.83 5.20 7.85
CA GLU A 268 10.59 6.54 8.37
C GLU A 268 9.64 7.30 7.42
N ASN A 269 8.57 7.90 7.99
CA ASN A 269 7.62 8.77 7.26
C ASN A 269 6.89 8.13 6.08
N VAL A 270 6.66 6.81 6.10
CA VAL A 270 5.99 6.10 5.00
C VAL A 270 4.47 6.02 5.25
N HIS A 271 3.69 6.62 4.37
CA HIS A 271 2.22 6.63 4.46
C HIS A 271 1.57 5.24 4.20
N GLY A 272 2.19 4.43 3.34
CA GLY A 272 1.75 3.08 3.04
C GLY A 272 2.82 2.20 2.43
N ILE A 273 2.62 0.88 2.48
CA ILE A 273 3.53 -0.11 1.90
C ILE A 273 2.85 -0.97 0.85
N ALA A 274 3.61 -1.38 -0.16
CA ALA A 274 3.24 -2.45 -1.05
C ALA A 274 4.05 -3.69 -0.69
N VAL A 275 3.44 -4.87 -0.63
CA VAL A 275 4.09 -6.11 -0.22
C VAL A 275 4.01 -7.13 -1.34
N ALA A 276 5.16 -7.61 -1.81
CA ALA A 276 5.25 -8.63 -2.85
C ALA A 276 6.15 -9.80 -2.40
N SER A 277 6.22 -10.88 -3.18
CA SER A 277 7.11 -12.01 -2.85
C SER A 277 8.59 -11.72 -3.15
N ASP A 278 9.49 -12.20 -2.28
CA ASP A 278 10.96 -12.11 -2.41
C ASP A 278 11.60 -13.26 -3.23
N THR A 279 10.77 -14.19 -3.68
CA THR A 279 11.15 -15.39 -4.43
C THR A 279 10.35 -15.53 -5.72
N ILE A 280 9.15 -14.94 -5.79
CA ILE A 280 8.27 -14.92 -6.96
C ILE A 280 7.98 -13.46 -7.34
N PHE A 281 8.86 -12.90 -8.16
CA PHE A 281 8.88 -11.47 -8.47
C PHE A 281 7.80 -10.88 -9.39
N PRO A 282 7.09 -11.61 -10.27
CA PRO A 282 6.20 -10.99 -11.27
C PRO A 282 5.19 -10.00 -10.71
N ASP A 283 4.59 -10.29 -9.56
CA ASP A 283 3.62 -9.39 -8.91
C ASP A 283 4.29 -8.09 -8.43
N ALA A 284 5.56 -8.16 -8.02
CA ALA A 284 6.37 -7.00 -7.65
C ALA A 284 6.70 -6.11 -8.87
N LEU A 285 6.86 -6.69 -10.07
CA LEU A 285 7.21 -5.94 -11.29
C LEU A 285 6.13 -4.96 -11.73
N SER A 286 4.87 -5.39 -11.66
CA SER A 286 3.73 -4.54 -11.99
C SER A 286 3.33 -3.67 -10.79
N GLY A 287 3.45 -4.21 -9.58
CA GLY A 287 3.13 -3.50 -8.35
C GLY A 287 4.11 -2.39 -7.97
N SER A 288 5.36 -2.43 -8.42
CA SER A 288 6.34 -1.36 -8.17
C SER A 288 5.90 -0.02 -8.78
N ALA A 289 5.28 -0.03 -9.97
CA ALA A 289 4.75 1.17 -10.60
C ALA A 289 3.54 1.74 -9.83
N LEU A 290 2.67 0.87 -9.31
CA LEU A 290 1.56 1.29 -8.45
C LEU A 290 2.08 1.85 -7.12
N ALA A 291 3.04 1.18 -6.49
CA ALA A 291 3.66 1.63 -5.26
C ALA A 291 4.29 3.02 -5.45
N ALA A 292 5.05 3.21 -6.55
CA ALA A 292 5.59 4.52 -6.90
C ALA A 292 4.51 5.59 -7.05
N LYS A 293 3.41 5.28 -7.77
CA LYS A 293 2.27 6.19 -7.93
C LYS A 293 1.65 6.62 -6.60
N LEU A 294 1.56 5.69 -5.64
CA LEU A 294 0.97 5.94 -4.32
C LEU A 294 1.95 6.56 -3.32
N GLY A 295 3.23 6.68 -3.69
CA GLY A 295 4.29 7.07 -2.75
C GLY A 295 4.53 5.99 -1.68
N TYR A 296 4.26 4.73 -1.98
CA TYR A 296 4.44 3.60 -1.08
C TYR A 296 5.83 2.99 -1.25
N VAL A 297 6.37 2.43 -0.16
CA VAL A 297 7.58 1.62 -0.23
C VAL A 297 7.22 0.17 -0.61
N LEU A 298 7.98 -0.42 -1.53
CA LEU A 298 7.84 -1.84 -1.89
C LEU A 298 8.67 -2.71 -0.94
N VAL A 299 8.01 -3.64 -0.27
CA VAL A 299 8.53 -4.55 0.75
C VAL A 299 8.40 -5.99 0.23
N LEU A 300 9.47 -6.79 0.26
CA LEU A 300 9.48 -8.18 -0.23
C LEU A 300 9.39 -9.24 0.90
N SER A 301 8.43 -10.12 0.81
CA SER A 301 8.14 -11.15 1.81
C SER A 301 8.43 -12.54 1.29
N ASN A 302 8.84 -13.45 2.17
CA ASN A 302 8.89 -14.89 1.88
C ASN A 302 7.50 -15.55 1.73
N GLY A 303 6.42 -14.77 1.78
CA GLY A 303 5.04 -15.19 1.62
C GLY A 303 4.30 -15.51 2.92
N THR A 304 5.01 -15.81 4.01
CA THR A 304 4.41 -16.13 5.33
C THR A 304 4.85 -15.19 6.44
N ASP A 305 6.00 -14.55 6.25
CA ASP A 305 6.50 -13.50 7.11
C ASP A 305 7.16 -12.40 6.29
N PHE A 306 7.39 -11.27 6.94
CA PHE A 306 8.30 -10.29 6.39
C PHE A 306 9.71 -10.82 6.50
N SER A 307 10.47 -10.67 5.42
CA SER A 307 11.92 -10.83 5.44
C SER A 307 12.59 -9.62 6.12
N TYR A 308 11.83 -8.78 6.85
CA TYR A 308 12.26 -7.55 7.52
C TYR A 308 11.60 -7.43 8.90
N THR A 309 12.27 -6.77 9.83
CA THR A 309 11.60 -6.20 11.00
C THR A 309 10.96 -4.86 10.61
N ILE A 310 9.63 -4.84 10.44
CA ILE A 310 8.89 -3.58 10.35
C ILE A 310 8.72 -3.07 11.79
N GLU A 311 9.63 -2.20 12.24
CA GLU A 311 9.37 -1.41 13.44
C GLU A 311 8.56 -0.18 13.02
N PRO A 312 7.26 -0.08 13.37
CA PRO A 312 6.58 1.19 13.30
C PRO A 312 7.29 2.12 14.29
N LEU A 313 8.00 3.12 13.81
CA LEU A 313 8.18 4.33 14.61
C LEU A 313 6.83 5.05 14.59
N GLU A 314 6.42 5.49 15.77
CA GLU A 314 5.17 6.19 16.08
C GLU A 314 4.56 6.93 14.86
N ASN A 315 3.35 6.50 14.46
CA ASN A 315 2.34 7.33 13.79
C ASN A 315 2.46 7.74 12.29
N VAL A 316 2.70 6.86 11.31
CA VAL A 316 2.40 7.21 9.88
C VAL A 316 1.88 6.08 8.99
N LEU A 317 2.21 4.81 9.25
CA LEU A 317 1.81 3.73 8.34
C LEU A 317 0.32 3.42 8.45
N SER A 318 -0.44 3.81 7.43
CA SER A 318 -1.92 3.79 7.45
C SER A 318 -2.55 2.86 6.43
N SER A 319 -1.76 2.29 5.52
CA SER A 319 -2.27 1.46 4.43
C SER A 319 -1.24 0.45 3.93
N ALA A 320 -1.71 -0.72 3.50
CA ALA A 320 -0.88 -1.74 2.87
C ALA A 320 -1.60 -2.39 1.69
N ILE A 321 -0.85 -2.64 0.63
CA ILE A 321 -1.31 -3.37 -0.55
C ILE A 321 -0.47 -4.63 -0.70
N PHE A 322 -1.10 -5.79 -0.66
CA PHE A 322 -0.47 -7.06 -0.98
C PHE A 322 -0.61 -7.35 -2.47
N LEU A 323 0.53 -7.55 -3.13
CA LEU A 323 0.67 -7.80 -4.55
C LEU A 323 0.87 -9.30 -4.74
N GLY A 324 -0.16 -9.96 -5.27
CA GLY A 324 -0.14 -11.40 -5.52
C GLY A 324 -1.22 -12.18 -4.78
N GLY A 325 -1.53 -13.35 -5.36
CA GLY A 325 -2.51 -14.29 -4.83
C GLY A 325 -2.05 -15.00 -3.55
N THR A 326 -2.96 -15.79 -2.98
CA THR A 326 -2.70 -16.51 -1.71
C THR A 326 -1.65 -17.61 -1.82
N GLY A 327 -1.38 -18.08 -3.05
CA GLY A 327 -0.34 -19.07 -3.34
C GLY A 327 1.09 -18.52 -3.24
N VAL A 328 1.28 -17.20 -3.27
CA VAL A 328 2.59 -16.54 -3.13
C VAL A 328 2.70 -15.70 -1.85
N ILE A 329 1.57 -15.15 -1.39
CA ILE A 329 1.47 -14.41 -0.13
C ILE A 329 0.29 -14.97 0.66
N SER A 330 0.58 -15.71 1.72
CA SER A 330 -0.43 -16.31 2.60
C SER A 330 -1.40 -15.29 3.20
N ASP A 331 -2.60 -15.74 3.56
CA ASP A 331 -3.61 -14.88 4.19
C ASP A 331 -3.29 -14.52 5.65
N GLY A 332 -2.31 -15.18 6.27
CA GLY A 332 -1.84 -14.81 7.60
C GLY A 332 -1.05 -13.49 7.61
N LEU A 333 -0.39 -13.14 6.50
CA LEU A 333 0.48 -11.96 6.43
C LEU A 333 -0.28 -10.62 6.46
N PRO A 334 -1.42 -10.45 5.74
CA PRO A 334 -2.32 -9.31 5.93
C PRO A 334 -2.78 -9.09 7.37
N GLY A 335 -3.03 -10.17 8.11
CA GLY A 335 -3.36 -10.09 9.53
C GLY A 335 -2.21 -9.54 10.39
N LYS A 336 -0.97 -9.94 10.08
CA LYS A 336 0.23 -9.42 10.75
C LYS A 336 0.42 -7.92 10.52
N ILE A 337 0.23 -7.41 9.29
CA ILE A 337 0.31 -5.96 9.03
C ILE A 337 -0.84 -5.21 9.70
N SER A 338 -2.06 -5.75 9.63
CA SER A 338 -3.19 -5.14 10.33
C SER A 338 -2.91 -5.01 11.83
N ALA A 339 -2.23 -5.99 12.44
CA ALA A 339 -1.76 -5.89 13.82
C ALA A 339 -0.67 -4.83 14.02
N ILE A 340 0.17 -4.54 13.01
CA ILE A 340 1.16 -3.45 13.02
C ILE A 340 0.49 -2.08 12.92
N PHE A 341 -0.50 -1.89 12.03
CA PHE A 341 -1.31 -0.65 12.00
C PHE A 341 -1.98 -0.37 13.35
N ASN A 342 -2.27 -1.43 14.08
CA ASN A 342 -2.86 -1.39 15.39
C ASN A 342 -1.81 -1.48 16.52
N LYS A 343 -0.49 -1.39 16.27
CA LYS A 343 0.53 -1.57 17.32
C LYS A 343 0.67 -0.35 18.23
N ASP A 344 0.31 0.84 17.74
CA ASP A 344 0.11 2.05 18.55
C ASP A 344 -1.35 2.22 19.03
N ILE A 345 -2.22 1.25 18.72
CA ILE A 345 -3.57 1.15 19.28
C ILE A 345 -3.63 -0.14 20.10
N PRO A 346 -3.37 -0.11 21.40
CA PRO A 346 -3.89 -1.17 22.22
C PRO A 346 -5.43 -1.04 22.17
N SER A 347 -6.07 -1.69 21.20
CA SER A 347 -7.47 -2.12 21.31
C SER A 347 -7.64 -3.12 22.46
N ASN A 348 -6.52 -3.48 23.10
CA ASN A 348 -6.39 -4.37 24.21
C ASN A 348 -5.07 -4.13 24.99
N PRO A 349 -4.96 -3.02 25.74
CA PRO A 349 -3.75 -2.65 26.48
C PRO A 349 -3.36 -3.66 27.57
N ASP A 350 -4.33 -4.47 27.98
CA ASP A 350 -4.23 -5.33 29.16
C ASP A 350 -4.31 -6.83 28.78
N GLY A 351 -4.28 -7.18 27.48
CA GLY A 351 -4.29 -8.58 27.03
C GLY A 351 -5.64 -9.32 27.17
N LEU A 352 -6.73 -8.58 27.40
CA LEU A 352 -8.13 -9.02 27.47
C LEU A 352 -8.61 -9.72 26.19
N LYS A 353 -9.32 -10.83 26.36
CA LYS A 353 -10.10 -11.44 25.28
C LYS A 353 -11.38 -10.64 25.05
N ASP A 354 -11.98 -10.79 23.89
CA ASP A 354 -13.28 -10.17 23.56
C ASP A 354 -14.40 -10.52 24.56
N SER A 355 -14.29 -11.67 25.22
CA SER A 355 -15.20 -12.13 26.28
C SER A 355 -14.96 -11.49 27.66
N ASP A 356 -13.80 -10.88 27.85
CA ASP A 356 -13.38 -10.39 29.17
C ASP A 356 -14.03 -9.04 29.45
N GLU A 357 -14.38 -8.81 30.71
CA GLU A 357 -14.93 -7.54 31.18
C GLU A 357 -13.85 -6.45 31.13
N VAL A 358 -14.23 -5.26 30.69
CA VAL A 358 -13.34 -4.10 30.68
C VAL A 358 -13.05 -3.69 32.13
N PRO A 359 -11.77 -3.65 32.55
CA PRO A 359 -11.40 -3.27 33.91
C PRO A 359 -11.35 -1.74 34.01
N PHE A 360 -12.52 -1.11 34.08
CA PHE A 360 -12.61 0.33 34.30
C PHE A 360 -11.96 0.72 35.62
N THR A 361 -11.06 1.69 35.56
CA THR A 361 -10.44 2.35 36.70
C THR A 361 -11.20 3.61 37.10
N ASP A 362 -11.95 4.21 36.17
CA ASP A 362 -12.86 5.34 36.44
C ASP A 362 -14.33 4.87 36.53
N GLU A 363 -14.91 5.01 37.73
CA GLU A 363 -16.29 4.59 38.00
C GLU A 363 -17.36 5.47 37.34
N ASN A 364 -17.04 6.75 37.04
CA ASN A 364 -17.98 7.63 36.33
C ASN A 364 -18.05 7.22 34.85
N LEU A 365 -16.90 6.94 34.25
CA LEU A 365 -16.78 6.52 32.86
C LEU A 365 -17.45 5.15 32.69
N LYS A 366 -17.21 4.22 33.62
CA LYS A 366 -17.92 2.94 33.67
C LYS A 366 -19.43 3.16 33.63
N LYS A 367 -19.96 4.01 34.52
CA LYS A 367 -21.39 4.28 34.63
C LYS A 367 -21.97 4.90 33.36
N ASP A 368 -21.27 5.83 32.73
CA ASP A 368 -21.70 6.43 31.46
C ASP A 368 -21.68 5.43 30.30
N VAL A 369 -20.68 4.55 30.24
CA VAL A 369 -20.58 3.48 29.23
C VAL A 369 -21.68 2.43 29.44
N GLU A 370 -21.88 1.96 30.67
CA GLU A 370 -22.94 1.01 31.02
C GLU A 370 -24.32 1.57 30.65
N LYS A 371 -24.53 2.88 30.89
CA LYS A 371 -25.75 3.59 30.50
C LYS A 371 -25.88 3.70 28.98
N ALA A 372 -24.80 4.01 28.27
CA ALA A 372 -24.80 4.12 26.81
C ALA A 372 -25.12 2.77 26.14
N LEU A 373 -24.62 1.67 26.71
CA LEU A 373 -24.84 0.32 26.20
C LEU A 373 -26.11 -0.36 26.77
N GLY A 374 -26.69 0.18 27.84
CA GLY A 374 -27.82 -0.44 28.55
C GLY A 374 -27.46 -1.78 29.19
N LYS A 375 -26.21 -1.96 29.63
CA LYS A 375 -25.66 -3.23 30.13
C LYS A 375 -24.66 -3.01 31.25
N THR A 376 -24.76 -3.80 32.31
CA THR A 376 -23.75 -3.96 33.38
C THR A 376 -22.82 -5.13 33.02
N ASN A 377 -21.51 -5.01 33.23
CA ASN A 377 -20.44 -5.94 32.77
C ASN A 377 -20.14 -5.81 31.27
N VAL A 378 -19.62 -4.64 30.87
CA VAL A 378 -19.22 -4.33 29.51
C VAL A 378 -17.99 -5.16 29.15
N THR A 379 -18.11 -6.00 28.12
CA THR A 379 -16.97 -6.78 27.62
C THR A 379 -16.15 -5.96 26.63
N LEU A 380 -14.92 -6.39 26.34
CA LEU A 380 -14.12 -5.73 25.30
C LEU A 380 -14.83 -5.74 23.93
N ALA A 381 -15.55 -6.81 23.60
CA ALA A 381 -16.36 -6.87 22.38
C ALA A 381 -17.50 -5.84 22.36
N ASP A 382 -18.03 -5.46 23.52
CA ASP A 382 -19.06 -4.42 23.63
C ASP A 382 -18.44 -3.03 23.49
N ALA A 383 -17.31 -2.78 24.16
CA ALA A 383 -16.59 -1.51 24.07
C ALA A 383 -16.14 -1.19 22.63
N LYS A 384 -15.63 -2.18 21.90
CA LYS A 384 -15.27 -2.05 20.47
C LYS A 384 -16.44 -1.67 19.55
N LYS A 385 -17.70 -1.85 19.96
CA LYS A 385 -18.88 -1.48 19.16
C LYS A 385 -19.34 -0.04 19.41
N VAL A 386 -18.79 0.64 20.42
CA VAL A 386 -19.17 2.01 20.75
C VAL A 386 -18.54 2.96 19.73
N LEU A 387 -19.39 3.59 18.93
CA LEU A 387 -18.98 4.64 17.98
C LEU A 387 -19.22 6.05 18.53
N ASN A 388 -20.15 6.18 19.48
CA ASN A 388 -20.52 7.46 20.08
C ASN A 388 -20.62 7.30 21.59
N LEU A 389 -19.98 8.18 22.35
CA LEU A 389 -19.99 8.14 23.80
C LEU A 389 -20.23 9.55 24.36
N THR A 390 -21.07 9.64 25.39
CA THR A 390 -21.31 10.87 26.14
C THR A 390 -20.91 10.66 27.58
N LEU A 391 -19.92 11.43 28.02
CA LEU A 391 -19.42 11.46 29.39
C LEU A 391 -20.05 12.64 30.13
N ASN A 392 -20.62 12.35 31.28
CA ASN A 392 -21.22 13.31 32.20
C ASN A 392 -20.36 13.31 33.47
N ASP A 393 -20.10 14.49 34.03
CA ASP A 393 -19.23 14.68 35.20
C ASP A 393 -17.72 14.56 34.91
N ASN A 394 -16.90 14.67 35.96
CA ASN A 394 -15.45 14.54 35.87
C ASN A 394 -15.07 13.08 35.65
N ASN A 395 -14.59 12.77 34.44
CA ASN A 395 -14.11 11.44 34.06
C ASN A 395 -12.59 11.50 33.86
N ASP A 396 -11.87 10.55 34.43
CA ASP A 396 -10.54 10.20 33.96
C ASP A 396 -10.66 9.46 32.62
N LEU A 397 -9.90 9.91 31.63
CA LEU A 397 -10.01 9.44 30.25
C LEU A 397 -9.10 8.23 29.98
N ILE A 398 -8.35 7.75 30.98
CA ILE A 398 -7.42 6.63 30.86
C ILE A 398 -8.05 5.37 30.24
N ASP A 399 -9.30 5.08 30.56
CA ASP A 399 -10.01 3.89 30.09
C ASP A 399 -10.56 4.02 28.66
N LEU A 400 -10.44 5.19 28.02
CA LEU A 400 -10.81 5.36 26.61
C LEU A 400 -9.99 4.47 25.67
N LYS A 401 -8.83 3.97 26.14
CA LYS A 401 -8.00 2.97 25.46
C LYS A 401 -8.77 1.71 25.03
N TYR A 402 -9.90 1.38 25.66
CA TYR A 402 -10.73 0.22 25.30
C TYR A 402 -11.76 0.48 24.18
N PHE A 403 -11.84 1.70 23.65
CA PHE A 403 -12.85 2.13 22.68
C PHE A 403 -12.22 2.52 21.33
N PRO A 404 -11.54 1.61 20.63
CA PRO A 404 -10.73 1.94 19.44
C PRO A 404 -11.55 2.45 18.25
N ASN A 405 -12.86 2.19 18.23
CA ASN A 405 -13.77 2.60 17.15
C ASN A 405 -14.59 3.85 17.49
N LEU A 406 -14.27 4.55 18.58
CA LEU A 406 -14.99 5.73 18.99
C LEU A 406 -14.79 6.86 17.97
N MET A 407 -15.89 7.33 17.37
CA MET A 407 -15.91 8.39 16.37
C MET A 407 -16.33 9.74 16.94
N VAL A 408 -17.24 9.72 17.91
CA VAL A 408 -17.77 10.93 18.55
C VAL A 408 -17.68 10.79 20.05
N LEU A 409 -16.94 11.71 20.68
CA LEU A 409 -16.89 11.86 22.12
C LEU A 409 -17.54 13.19 22.52
N THR A 410 -18.55 13.12 23.38
CA THR A 410 -19.17 14.31 23.99
C THR A 410 -18.86 14.34 25.47
N MET A 411 -18.35 15.45 25.97
CA MET A 411 -18.07 15.68 27.38
C MET A 411 -18.95 16.81 27.90
N ASN A 412 -19.70 16.54 28.95
CA ASN A 412 -20.58 17.49 29.62
C ASN A 412 -20.01 17.85 30.99
N GLY A 413 -19.28 18.96 31.05
CA GLY A 413 -18.61 19.44 32.26
C GLY A 413 -17.19 18.87 32.43
N GLY A 414 -16.55 19.29 33.52
CA GLY A 414 -15.23 18.81 33.95
C GLY A 414 -14.03 19.51 33.34
N SER A 415 -12.84 18.93 33.51
CA SER A 415 -11.56 19.53 33.11
C SER A 415 -10.73 18.54 32.28
N ILE A 416 -10.25 19.01 31.13
CA ILE A 416 -9.36 18.28 30.24
C ILE A 416 -7.96 18.89 30.38
N SER A 417 -7.11 18.22 31.14
CA SER A 417 -5.71 18.61 31.33
C SER A 417 -4.72 17.66 30.67
N ASN A 418 -5.17 16.47 30.27
CA ASN A 418 -4.39 15.48 29.55
C ASN A 418 -5.26 14.91 28.42
N VAL A 419 -4.74 14.90 27.19
CA VAL A 419 -5.41 14.38 26.00
C VAL A 419 -4.74 13.12 25.42
N ASP A 420 -3.68 12.60 26.05
CA ASP A 420 -2.87 11.46 25.57
C ASP A 420 -3.71 10.20 25.32
N TYR A 421 -4.79 10.03 26.09
CA TYR A 421 -5.71 8.90 25.90
C TYR A 421 -6.67 9.11 24.73
N MET A 422 -6.89 10.36 24.32
CA MET A 422 -7.67 10.71 23.13
C MET A 422 -6.80 10.76 21.87
N THR A 423 -5.49 11.03 21.97
CA THR A 423 -4.58 11.00 20.81
C THR A 423 -4.49 9.60 20.19
N ASN A 424 -4.78 8.55 20.96
CA ASN A 424 -4.80 7.16 20.51
C ASN A 424 -6.18 6.72 19.96
N LEU A 425 -7.17 7.60 19.92
CA LEU A 425 -8.48 7.34 19.32
C LEU A 425 -8.46 7.76 17.84
N HIS A 426 -7.81 6.95 17.00
CA HIS A 426 -7.58 7.31 15.59
C HIS A 426 -8.84 7.49 14.74
N ASN A 427 -9.98 6.95 15.19
CA ASN A 427 -11.27 7.11 14.54
C ASN A 427 -12.06 8.32 15.06
N LEU A 428 -11.54 9.06 16.04
CA LEU A 428 -12.25 10.18 16.66
C LEU A 428 -12.33 11.38 15.72
N GLU A 429 -13.47 11.52 15.06
CA GLU A 429 -13.76 12.61 14.13
C GLU A 429 -14.22 13.87 14.86
N TYR A 430 -14.98 13.72 15.95
CA TYR A 430 -15.62 14.83 16.65
C TYR A 430 -15.45 14.74 18.18
N LEU A 431 -14.91 15.82 18.75
CA LEU A 431 -14.88 16.03 20.20
C LEU A 431 -15.76 17.22 20.56
N HIS A 432 -16.87 16.96 21.25
CA HIS A 432 -17.79 17.97 21.74
C HIS A 432 -17.54 18.27 23.21
N LEU A 433 -17.21 19.52 23.54
CA LEU A 433 -16.94 20.00 24.89
C LEU A 433 -18.04 20.96 25.31
N ASN A 434 -18.89 20.56 26.25
CA ASN A 434 -19.99 21.38 26.75
C ASN A 434 -19.69 21.77 28.21
N ASN A 435 -19.47 23.06 28.48
CA ASN A 435 -19.09 23.58 29.80
C ASN A 435 -17.84 22.92 30.40
N CYS A 436 -16.88 22.49 29.58
CA CYS A 436 -15.62 21.90 30.03
C CYS A 436 -14.54 22.98 30.20
N LYS A 437 -13.65 22.82 31.17
CA LYS A 437 -12.36 23.52 31.23
C LYS A 437 -11.35 22.74 30.41
N TYR A 438 -10.54 23.40 29.60
CA TYR A 438 -9.56 22.72 28.75
C TYR A 438 -8.34 23.61 28.47
N ASP A 439 -7.22 22.97 28.16
CA ASP A 439 -6.06 23.62 27.56
C ASP A 439 -6.11 23.52 26.02
N LEU A 440 -6.08 24.67 25.34
CA LEU A 440 -6.21 24.73 23.89
C LEU A 440 -5.00 24.12 23.17
N ASP A 441 -3.80 24.24 23.73
CA ASP A 441 -2.60 23.71 23.10
C ASP A 441 -2.57 22.19 23.18
N SER A 442 -3.00 21.61 24.31
CA SER A 442 -3.24 20.17 24.42
C SER A 442 -4.25 19.68 23.35
N LEU A 443 -5.35 20.38 23.12
CA LEU A 443 -6.36 19.96 22.11
C LEU A 443 -5.85 20.01 20.66
N LYS A 444 -4.80 20.78 20.36
CA LYS A 444 -4.19 20.82 19.02
C LYS A 444 -3.35 19.57 18.70
N SER A 445 -3.00 18.76 19.70
CA SER A 445 -2.24 17.52 19.46
C SER A 445 -3.10 16.38 18.90
N LEU A 446 -4.43 16.45 19.08
CA LEU A 446 -5.37 15.52 18.47
C LEU A 446 -5.29 15.64 16.95
N LYS A 447 -5.11 14.54 16.22
CA LYS A 447 -5.03 14.54 14.74
C LYS A 447 -6.37 14.09 14.16
N ASN A 448 -6.77 14.64 13.01
CA ASN A 448 -8.02 14.30 12.31
C ASN A 448 -9.31 14.52 13.14
N THR A 449 -9.27 15.37 14.17
CA THR A 449 -10.42 15.60 15.07
C THR A 449 -10.91 17.04 14.96
N THR A 450 -12.21 17.21 14.76
CA THR A 450 -12.88 18.51 14.91
C THR A 450 -13.29 18.71 16.36
N VAL A 451 -12.70 19.71 17.02
CA VAL A 451 -13.05 20.05 18.41
C VAL A 451 -14.06 21.18 18.44
N ILE A 452 -15.19 20.94 19.09
CA ILE A 452 -16.33 21.86 19.20
C ILE A 452 -16.57 22.16 20.67
N ALA A 453 -16.27 23.38 21.12
CA ALA A 453 -16.54 23.82 22.49
C ALA A 453 -17.72 24.79 22.53
N ASP A 454 -18.73 24.49 23.36
CA ASP A 454 -19.94 25.29 23.57
C ASP A 454 -20.60 25.75 22.25
N GLY A 455 -20.64 24.83 21.28
CA GLY A 455 -21.24 25.04 19.96
C GLY A 455 -20.35 25.78 18.94
N GLN A 456 -19.11 26.09 19.28
CA GLN A 456 -18.13 26.72 18.37
C GLN A 456 -16.98 25.78 18.04
N ILE A 457 -16.57 25.74 16.78
CA ILE A 457 -15.38 25.00 16.36
C ILE A 457 -14.15 25.77 16.84
N ILE A 458 -13.34 25.14 17.68
CA ILE A 458 -12.13 25.75 18.27
C ILE A 458 -10.83 25.15 17.74
N SER A 459 -10.89 23.95 17.14
CA SER A 459 -9.75 23.32 16.48
C SER A 459 -10.23 22.44 15.32
N ARG A 460 -9.46 22.46 14.23
CA ARG A 460 -9.53 21.48 13.13
C ARG A 460 -8.11 21.06 12.82
N THR A 461 -7.79 19.82 13.15
CA THR A 461 -6.50 19.25 12.84
C THR A 461 -6.65 18.35 11.62
N ASN A 462 -5.85 18.64 10.59
CA ASN A 462 -5.80 17.87 9.35
C ASN A 462 -4.75 16.76 9.45
#